data_AF-A0A2E3GZK3-F1
#
_entry.id   AF-A0A2E3GZK3-F1
#
_cell.length_a   1.000
_cell.length_b   1.000
_cell.length_c   1.000
_cell.angle_alpha   90.00
_cell.angle_beta   90.00
_cell.angle_gamma   90.00
#
_symmetry.space_group_name_H-M   'P 1'
#
loop_
_entity.id
_entity.type
_entity.pdbx_description
1 polymer ?
#
loop_
_entity_poly.entity_id
_entity_poly.type
_entity_poly.pdbx_seq_one_letter_code
_entity_poly.pdbx_strand_id
1 'polypeptide(L)'
;MSLLIAPVEAITDPRLTGPERRVLLSLYSFRNKNADTVWPSAEAIAARSGLKDKTFVSKVTKGLAEKGWLTKKRRGYTGGNQYTLMVPVEAENHYSKLEQESNLELCSSLDENTNSNLEQESNSNLDYHSKNNEQQSEHQIEHQSKTSVAPAPEKPISEIADCPTKRIVDLYHEILPELPKLKVLTDARRSQIKARWREHDQMRSLEAWSQYFTLVRGSRFLMGLTEPTAGRKHFIASLEWLTKAGNFAKVIEGNYHDEPRKVSRITPDDKKTTHQRSIHDDLTDRSWAN
;
A
#
# COMPACT_ATOMS: atom_id res chain seq x y z
N MET A 1 22.91 -14.32 5.83
CA MET A 1 21.70 -15.17 5.75
C MET A 1 20.47 -14.28 5.82
N SER A 2 19.35 -14.68 5.21
CA SER A 2 18.07 -13.98 5.29
C SER A 2 17.09 -14.81 6.09
N LEU A 3 16.68 -14.32 7.27
CA LEU A 3 15.76 -15.03 8.15
C LEU A 3 14.30 -14.70 7.81
N LEU A 4 13.44 -15.73 7.77
CA LEU A 4 11.99 -15.58 7.77
C LEU A 4 11.51 -15.49 9.23
N ILE A 5 10.72 -14.48 9.57
CA ILE A 5 10.06 -14.35 10.86
C ILE A 5 8.56 -14.22 10.60
N ALA A 6 7.78 -15.19 11.08
CA ALA A 6 6.33 -15.26 10.95
C ALA A 6 5.72 -15.84 12.24
N PRO A 7 4.45 -15.51 12.56
CA PRO A 7 3.68 -16.18 13.62
C PRO A 7 3.57 -17.69 13.34
N VAL A 8 3.56 -18.51 14.40
CA VAL A 8 3.47 -19.99 14.30
C VAL A 8 2.09 -20.41 13.76
N GLU A 9 1.08 -19.63 14.08
CA GLU A 9 -0.30 -19.66 13.59
C GLU A 9 -0.35 -19.65 12.04
N ALA A 10 0.57 -18.93 11.37
CA ALA A 10 0.63 -18.89 9.90
C ALA A 10 1.12 -20.20 9.29
N ILE A 11 1.68 -21.11 10.10
CA ILE A 11 2.04 -22.47 9.73
C ILE A 11 0.92 -23.43 10.16
N THR A 12 0.38 -23.29 11.36
CA THR A 12 -0.55 -24.27 11.96
C THR A 12 -2.03 -24.11 11.59
N ASP A 13 -2.50 -22.95 11.10
CA ASP A 13 -3.92 -22.74 10.76
C ASP A 13 -4.40 -23.72 9.66
N PRO A 14 -5.32 -24.65 9.96
CA PRO A 14 -5.77 -25.67 9.00
C PRO A 14 -6.64 -25.09 7.88
N ARG A 15 -7.15 -23.87 8.04
CA ARG A 15 -7.93 -23.16 7.00
C ARG A 15 -7.05 -22.71 5.83
N LEU A 16 -5.71 -22.72 5.99
CA LEU A 16 -4.76 -22.34 4.95
C LEU A 16 -4.37 -23.53 4.07
N THR A 17 -4.67 -23.43 2.77
CA THR A 17 -4.14 -24.35 1.75
C THR A 17 -2.63 -24.19 1.59
N GLY A 18 -1.95 -25.20 1.05
CA GLY A 18 -0.50 -25.16 0.78
C GLY A 18 -0.04 -23.90 0.02
N PRO A 19 -0.70 -23.48 -1.07
CA PRO A 19 -0.36 -22.24 -1.78
C PRO A 19 -0.61 -20.96 -0.97
N GLU A 20 -1.69 -20.90 -0.18
CA GLU A 20 -1.96 -19.77 0.73
C GLU A 20 -0.87 -19.64 1.78
N ARG A 21 -0.49 -20.74 2.43
CA ARG A 21 0.61 -20.80 3.41
C ARG A 21 1.93 -20.33 2.80
N ARG A 22 2.30 -20.79 1.59
CA ARG A 22 3.51 -20.32 0.88
C ARG A 22 3.46 -18.84 0.53
N VAL A 23 2.31 -18.29 0.14
CA VAL A 23 2.15 -16.85 -0.16
C VAL A 23 2.19 -16.01 1.12
N LEU A 24 1.57 -16.47 2.20
CA LEU A 24 1.57 -15.79 3.50
C LEU A 24 2.99 -15.68 4.08
N LEU A 25 3.74 -16.80 4.13
CA LEU A 25 5.15 -16.81 4.53
C LEU A 25 6.04 -15.99 3.58
N SER A 26 5.70 -15.95 2.28
CA SER A 26 6.37 -15.06 1.31
C SER A 26 6.12 -13.58 1.63
N LEU A 27 4.93 -13.19 2.09
CA LEU A 27 4.65 -11.83 2.55
C LEU A 27 5.39 -11.48 3.85
N TYR A 28 5.43 -12.40 4.82
CA TYR A 28 6.21 -12.21 6.06
C TYR A 28 7.70 -11.98 5.82
N SER A 29 8.31 -12.61 4.82
CA SER A 29 9.71 -12.32 4.44
C SER A 29 9.93 -10.99 3.70
N PHE A 30 8.89 -10.19 3.44
CA PHE A 30 9.01 -8.78 3.05
C PHE A 30 8.78 -7.82 4.24
N ARG A 31 8.47 -8.33 5.45
CA ARG A 31 8.30 -7.55 6.68
C ARG A 31 9.64 -6.96 7.11
N ASN A 32 9.68 -5.65 7.34
CA ASN A 32 10.80 -5.03 8.06
C ASN A 32 10.54 -5.12 9.57
N LYS A 33 11.61 -5.06 10.39
CA LYS A 33 11.63 -5.42 11.83
C LYS A 33 10.34 -5.13 12.62
N ASN A 34 9.77 -3.92 12.48
CA ASN A 34 8.61 -3.44 13.24
C ASN A 34 7.42 -3.02 12.34
N ALA A 35 7.27 -3.58 11.13
CA ALA A 35 6.30 -3.09 10.15
C ALA A 35 5.52 -4.21 9.44
N ASP A 36 4.30 -4.47 9.90
CA ASP A 36 3.36 -5.46 9.35
C ASP A 36 2.74 -5.07 8.00
N THR A 37 3.02 -3.86 7.53
CA THR A 37 2.59 -3.36 6.22
C THR A 37 3.70 -3.53 5.19
N VAL A 38 3.44 -4.34 4.16
CA VAL A 38 4.36 -4.66 3.06
C VAL A 38 3.72 -4.31 1.70
N TRP A 39 4.54 -4.06 0.68
CA TRP A 39 4.06 -3.70 -0.67
C TRP A 39 4.84 -4.39 -1.83
N PRO A 40 5.16 -5.70 -1.75
CA PRO A 40 5.80 -6.41 -2.86
C PRO A 40 4.89 -6.50 -4.10
N SER A 41 5.50 -6.60 -5.28
CA SER A 41 4.75 -6.88 -6.51
C SER A 41 4.20 -8.31 -6.51
N ALA A 42 3.12 -8.54 -7.26
CA ALA A 42 2.56 -9.90 -7.43
C ALA A 42 3.59 -10.89 -8.01
N GLU A 43 4.52 -10.39 -8.81
CA GLU A 43 5.67 -11.12 -9.38
C GLU A 43 6.73 -11.47 -8.31
N ALA A 44 7.09 -10.54 -7.43
CA ALA A 44 8.01 -10.82 -6.32
C ALA A 44 7.41 -11.81 -5.30
N ILE A 45 6.09 -11.76 -5.07
CA ILE A 45 5.38 -12.78 -4.29
C ILE A 45 5.40 -14.12 -5.03
N ALA A 46 5.09 -14.15 -6.33
CA ALA A 46 5.04 -15.38 -7.13
C ALA A 46 6.39 -16.10 -7.13
N ALA A 47 7.47 -15.39 -7.44
CA ALA A 47 8.84 -15.91 -7.45
C ALA A 47 9.24 -16.50 -6.08
N ARG A 48 8.89 -15.83 -4.97
CA ARG A 48 9.26 -16.29 -3.62
C ARG A 48 8.38 -17.44 -3.11
N SER A 49 7.12 -17.53 -3.54
CA SER A 49 6.17 -18.58 -3.13
C SER A 49 6.22 -19.85 -3.99
N GLY A 50 7.11 -19.88 -5.00
CA GLY A 50 7.23 -20.98 -5.96
C GLY A 50 6.03 -21.08 -6.91
N LEU A 51 5.36 -19.96 -7.21
CA LEU A 51 4.18 -19.91 -8.06
C LEU A 51 4.54 -19.33 -9.44
N LYS A 52 4.14 -20.02 -10.52
CA LYS A 52 4.43 -19.59 -11.90
C LYS A 52 3.56 -18.44 -12.40
N ASP A 53 2.41 -18.16 -11.76
CA ASP A 53 1.43 -17.17 -12.23
C ASP A 53 1.11 -16.06 -11.21
N LYS A 54 1.16 -14.81 -11.69
CA LYS A 54 0.79 -13.57 -11.00
C LYS A 54 -0.73 -13.39 -10.81
N THR A 55 -1.58 -13.99 -11.66
CA THR A 55 -3.04 -13.93 -11.46
C THR A 55 -3.47 -14.84 -10.30
N PHE A 56 -2.84 -16.01 -10.18
CA PHE A 56 -3.04 -16.93 -9.06
C PHE A 56 -2.66 -16.29 -7.72
N VAL A 57 -1.53 -15.57 -7.63
CA VAL A 57 -1.22 -14.73 -6.44
C VAL A 57 -2.32 -13.72 -6.11
N SER A 58 -3.00 -13.18 -7.11
CA SER A 58 -4.11 -12.24 -6.89
C SER A 58 -5.38 -12.92 -6.35
N LYS A 59 -5.62 -14.19 -6.69
CA LYS A 59 -6.66 -15.06 -6.11
C LYS A 59 -6.30 -15.48 -4.68
N VAL A 60 -5.08 -15.99 -4.46
CA VAL A 60 -4.58 -16.43 -3.15
C VAL A 60 -4.60 -15.28 -2.13
N THR A 61 -4.18 -14.07 -2.53
CA THR A 61 -4.27 -12.88 -1.67
C THR A 61 -5.68 -12.29 -1.54
N LYS A 62 -6.72 -12.91 -2.12
CA LYS A 62 -8.13 -12.66 -1.79
C LYS A 62 -8.58 -13.64 -0.71
N GLY A 63 -8.31 -14.95 -0.87
CA GLY A 63 -8.59 -15.96 0.15
C GLY A 63 -7.94 -15.68 1.51
N LEU A 64 -6.68 -15.22 1.51
CA LEU A 64 -6.01 -14.75 2.74
C LEU A 64 -6.70 -13.54 3.39
N ALA A 65 -7.32 -12.65 2.61
CA ALA A 65 -8.06 -11.52 3.16
C ALA A 65 -9.42 -11.95 3.72
N GLU A 66 -10.08 -12.89 3.06
CA GLU A 66 -11.36 -13.49 3.49
C GLU A 66 -11.21 -14.32 4.77
N LYS A 67 -10.00 -14.83 5.03
CA LYS A 67 -9.61 -15.56 6.26
C LYS A 67 -8.98 -14.66 7.33
N GLY A 68 -9.03 -13.33 7.18
CA GLY A 68 -8.54 -12.36 8.17
C GLY A 68 -7.01 -12.23 8.28
N TRP A 69 -6.23 -12.99 7.51
CA TRP A 69 -4.75 -13.02 7.56
C TRP A 69 -4.07 -11.76 7.00
N LEU A 70 -4.78 -10.95 6.22
CA LEU A 70 -4.29 -9.65 5.75
C LEU A 70 -5.44 -8.71 5.36
N THR A 71 -5.17 -7.40 5.35
CA THR A 71 -5.97 -6.44 4.56
C THR A 71 -5.21 -6.02 3.31
N LYS A 72 -5.94 -5.85 2.19
CA LYS A 72 -5.40 -5.57 0.85
C LYS A 72 -5.91 -4.22 0.35
N LYS A 73 -5.02 -3.24 0.21
CA LYS A 73 -5.33 -1.88 -0.24
C LYS A 73 -4.54 -1.53 -1.52
N ARG A 74 -5.05 -0.65 -2.38
CA ARG A 74 -4.32 -0.17 -3.57
C ARG A 74 -3.42 1.01 -3.18
N ARG A 75 -2.12 0.92 -3.47
CA ARG A 75 -1.10 1.90 -3.06
C ARG A 75 -0.99 3.09 -4.02
N GLY A 76 -2.06 3.87 -4.10
CA GLY A 76 -2.12 5.17 -4.79
C GLY A 76 -1.57 5.15 -6.21
N TYR A 77 -0.83 6.20 -6.59
CA TYR A 77 -0.32 6.43 -7.95
C TYR A 77 0.57 5.30 -8.50
N THR A 78 1.21 4.49 -7.64
CA THR A 78 2.02 3.34 -8.07
C THR A 78 1.20 2.10 -8.47
N GLY A 79 -0.11 2.07 -8.25
CA GLY A 79 -1.02 0.98 -8.66
C GLY A 79 -0.83 -0.38 -7.96
N GLY A 80 0.35 -0.63 -7.38
CA GLY A 80 0.67 -1.85 -6.63
C GLY A 80 -0.23 -2.07 -5.41
N ASN A 81 -0.22 -3.31 -4.91
CA ASN A 81 -0.96 -3.66 -3.70
C ASN A 81 -0.12 -3.37 -2.45
N GLN A 82 -0.79 -2.84 -1.44
CA GLN A 82 -0.33 -2.80 -0.06
C GLN A 82 -1.04 -3.91 0.71
N TYR A 83 -0.29 -4.69 1.46
CA TYR A 83 -0.79 -5.76 2.31
C TYR A 83 -0.41 -5.43 3.75
N THR A 84 -1.39 -5.27 4.62
CA THR A 84 -1.14 -5.20 6.08
C THR A 84 -1.47 -6.57 6.66
N LEU A 85 -0.45 -7.26 7.15
CA LEU A 85 -0.54 -8.59 7.74
C LEU A 85 -1.23 -8.52 9.10
N MET A 86 -2.00 -9.55 9.42
CA MET A 86 -2.75 -9.69 10.65
C MET A 86 -2.73 -11.16 11.07
N VAL A 87 -2.88 -11.45 12.36
CA VAL A 87 -3.24 -12.80 12.83
C VAL A 87 -4.75 -12.77 13.12
N PRO A 88 -5.54 -13.69 12.55
CA PRO A 88 -6.97 -13.77 12.82
C PRO A 88 -7.23 -14.58 14.11
N VAL A 89 -8.18 -14.13 14.92
CA VAL A 89 -8.45 -14.68 16.26
C VAL A 89 -8.75 -16.18 16.26
N GLU A 90 -9.34 -16.73 15.18
CA GLU A 90 -9.60 -18.17 15.12
C GLU A 90 -8.33 -19.00 14.87
N ALA A 91 -7.25 -18.41 14.34
CA ALA A 91 -5.94 -19.05 14.24
C ALA A 91 -5.19 -19.01 15.59
N GLU A 92 -5.29 -17.90 16.32
CA GLU A 92 -4.76 -17.75 17.70
C GLU A 92 -5.43 -18.77 18.64
N ASN A 93 -6.76 -18.88 18.58
CA ASN A 93 -7.53 -19.88 19.32
C ASN A 93 -7.16 -21.32 18.92
N HIS A 94 -6.94 -21.58 17.63
CA HIS A 94 -6.54 -22.91 17.16
C HIS A 94 -5.13 -23.29 17.65
N TYR A 95 -4.17 -22.35 17.61
CA TYR A 95 -2.83 -22.61 18.13
C TYR A 95 -2.83 -22.79 19.66
N SER A 96 -3.53 -21.92 20.41
CA SER A 96 -3.72 -22.07 21.86
C SER A 96 -4.29 -23.44 22.23
N LYS A 97 -5.22 -23.97 21.42
CA LYS A 97 -5.76 -25.31 21.60
C LYS A 97 -4.71 -26.41 21.36
N LEU A 98 -3.96 -26.35 20.26
CA LEU A 98 -2.88 -27.33 19.98
C LEU A 98 -1.82 -27.34 21.08
N GLU A 99 -1.45 -26.17 21.59
CA GLU A 99 -0.48 -26.01 22.66
C GLU A 99 -1.01 -26.64 23.97
N GLN A 100 -2.28 -26.44 24.30
CA GLN A 100 -2.93 -27.12 25.43
C GLN A 100 -2.97 -28.64 25.25
N GLU A 101 -3.31 -29.16 24.07
CA GLU A 101 -3.34 -30.59 23.78
C GLU A 101 -1.94 -31.22 23.94
N SER A 102 -0.89 -30.59 23.39
CA SER A 102 0.50 -31.08 23.54
C SER A 102 1.05 -31.03 24.97
N ASN A 103 0.65 -30.03 25.76
CA ASN A 103 1.06 -29.93 27.17
C ASN A 103 0.31 -30.94 28.06
N LEU A 104 -0.93 -31.32 27.69
CA LEU A 104 -1.68 -32.34 28.39
C LEU A 104 -1.08 -33.75 28.16
N GLU A 105 -0.67 -34.03 26.92
CA GLU A 105 0.01 -35.27 26.53
C GLU A 105 1.31 -35.47 27.35
N LEU A 106 2.10 -34.40 27.53
CA LEU A 106 3.33 -34.39 28.34
C LEU A 106 3.09 -34.62 29.85
N CYS A 107 1.94 -34.19 30.37
CA CYS A 107 1.55 -34.44 31.77
C CYS A 107 0.95 -35.83 31.99
N SER A 108 0.38 -36.45 30.95
CA SER A 108 -0.15 -37.83 31.01
C SER A 108 0.91 -38.92 30.88
N SER A 109 2.14 -38.57 30.44
CA SER A 109 3.24 -39.53 30.23
C SER A 109 4.18 -39.71 31.43
N LEU A 110 3.81 -39.22 32.63
CA LEU A 110 4.57 -39.41 33.86
C LEU A 110 3.88 -40.41 34.81
N ASP A 111 3.83 -41.68 34.39
CA ASP A 111 3.56 -42.79 35.30
C ASP A 111 4.72 -42.94 36.29
N GLU A 112 4.54 -42.43 37.52
CA GLU A 112 5.42 -42.72 38.65
C GLU A 112 5.26 -44.19 39.11
N ASN A 113 5.71 -45.16 38.29
CA ASN A 113 6.35 -46.43 38.66
C ASN A 113 6.38 -47.43 37.48
N THR A 114 7.54 -47.67 36.88
CA THR A 114 7.87 -49.00 36.32
C THR A 114 9.36 -49.28 36.45
N ASN A 115 9.73 -50.12 37.42
CA ASN A 115 11.10 -50.54 37.66
C ASN A 115 11.20 -52.08 37.68
N SER A 116 10.82 -52.75 36.57
CA SER A 116 11.16 -54.17 36.33
C SER A 116 10.94 -54.61 34.86
N ASN A 117 12.00 -54.47 34.06
CA ASN A 117 12.61 -55.55 33.27
C ASN A 117 11.73 -56.78 32.90
N LEU A 118 11.44 -56.98 31.61
CA LEU A 118 11.42 -58.30 30.96
C LEU A 118 11.57 -58.19 29.43
N GLU A 119 12.33 -59.10 28.83
CA GLU A 119 12.46 -59.28 27.38
C GLU A 119 11.40 -60.27 26.84
N GLN A 120 10.93 -60.11 25.59
CA GLN A 120 11.28 -61.01 24.46
C GLN A 120 10.48 -60.71 23.17
N GLU A 121 10.88 -61.37 22.08
CA GLU A 121 10.53 -61.08 20.69
C GLU A 121 9.09 -61.48 20.28
N SER A 122 8.53 -60.76 19.29
CA SER A 122 7.60 -61.33 18.30
C SER A 122 7.51 -60.43 17.06
N ASN A 123 7.64 -61.02 15.86
CA ASN A 123 7.66 -60.30 14.58
C ASN A 123 6.27 -60.21 13.93
N SER A 124 5.91 -59.04 13.38
CA SER A 124 4.73 -58.86 12.51
C SER A 124 4.92 -57.84 11.37
N ASN A 125 6.05 -57.99 10.65
CA ASN A 125 6.11 -57.98 9.19
C ASN A 125 5.01 -57.21 8.40
N LEU A 126 5.37 -56.07 7.79
CA LEU A 126 4.71 -55.55 6.57
C LEU A 126 5.77 -55.12 5.54
N ASP A 127 5.63 -55.65 4.32
CA ASP A 127 6.60 -55.58 3.23
C ASP A 127 6.22 -54.55 2.13
N TYR A 128 7.18 -54.18 1.28
CA TYR A 128 7.07 -53.15 0.24
C TYR A 128 6.85 -53.74 -1.17
N HIS A 129 5.63 -53.62 -1.72
CA HIS A 129 5.40 -53.64 -3.18
C HIS A 129 4.12 -52.87 -3.52
N SER A 130 3.99 -51.90 -4.46
CA SER A 130 4.72 -51.41 -5.65
C SER A 130 3.89 -51.58 -6.94
N LYS A 131 4.06 -50.66 -7.91
CA LYS A 131 3.31 -50.40 -9.17
C LYS A 131 2.08 -49.49 -9.00
N ASN A 132 1.93 -48.37 -9.73
CA ASN A 132 1.79 -48.14 -11.20
C ASN A 132 0.43 -48.65 -11.74
N ASN A 133 -0.34 -47.91 -12.55
CA ASN A 133 0.02 -46.98 -13.64
C ASN A 133 -0.95 -45.75 -13.70
N GLU A 134 -0.51 -44.56 -14.13
CA GLU A 134 -0.59 -43.99 -15.50
C GLU A 134 -1.96 -43.99 -16.20
N GLN A 135 -2.40 -42.81 -16.67
CA GLN A 135 -2.36 -42.51 -18.11
C GLN A 135 -2.53 -41.00 -18.42
N GLN A 136 -1.98 -40.58 -19.57
CA GLN A 136 -2.07 -39.25 -20.16
C GLN A 136 -2.84 -39.33 -21.48
N SER A 137 -3.32 -38.19 -21.99
CA SER A 137 -3.41 -37.97 -23.44
C SER A 137 -3.27 -36.49 -23.80
N GLU A 138 -2.35 -36.19 -24.71
CA GLU A 138 -2.28 -34.91 -25.40
C GLU A 138 -3.16 -34.96 -26.66
N HIS A 139 -3.54 -33.79 -27.19
CA HIS A 139 -3.34 -33.52 -28.62
C HIS A 139 -3.31 -32.01 -28.91
N GLN A 140 -2.44 -31.62 -29.84
CA GLN A 140 -2.36 -30.28 -30.41
C GLN A 140 -3.29 -30.15 -31.62
N ILE A 141 -3.90 -28.97 -31.82
CA ILE A 141 -4.20 -28.43 -33.15
C ILE A 141 -3.91 -26.92 -33.11
N GLU A 142 -3.17 -26.43 -34.12
CA GLU A 142 -2.96 -25.01 -34.41
C GLU A 142 -3.78 -24.62 -35.65
N HIS A 143 -4.36 -23.40 -35.70
CA HIS A 143 -4.45 -22.52 -36.88
C HIS A 143 -5.26 -21.24 -36.58
N GLN A 144 -5.37 -20.35 -37.58
CA GLN A 144 -5.71 -18.93 -37.41
C GLN A 144 -7.14 -18.55 -37.88
N SER A 145 -7.63 -17.41 -37.35
CA SER A 145 -8.32 -16.31 -38.06
C SER A 145 -9.79 -15.92 -37.72
N LYS A 146 -9.97 -14.60 -37.55
CA LYS A 146 -11.09 -13.69 -37.91
C LYS A 146 -12.58 -13.96 -37.52
N THR A 147 -13.06 -13.12 -36.59
CA THR A 147 -14.23 -12.20 -36.74
C THR A 147 -15.69 -12.72 -36.55
N SER A 148 -16.57 -11.80 -36.08
CA SER A 148 -18.06 -11.85 -35.96
C SER A 148 -18.63 -12.44 -34.64
N VAL A 149 -19.16 -11.67 -33.65
CA VAL A 149 -20.41 -10.84 -33.60
C VAL A 149 -21.69 -11.70 -33.55
N ALA A 150 -22.71 -11.52 -32.68
CA ALA A 150 -22.97 -10.75 -31.42
C ALA A 150 -24.41 -11.16 -30.91
N PRO A 151 -25.09 -10.56 -29.90
CA PRO A 151 -24.76 -9.63 -28.80
C PRO A 151 -24.80 -10.38 -27.42
N ALA A 152 -25.32 -9.98 -26.23
CA ALA A 152 -26.01 -8.83 -25.58
C ALA A 152 -25.93 -9.02 -24.02
N PRO A 153 -26.39 -8.09 -23.13
CA PRO A 153 -26.87 -6.72 -23.34
C PRO A 153 -25.87 -5.65 -22.84
N GLU A 154 -26.00 -4.43 -23.36
CA GLU A 154 -25.02 -3.36 -23.18
C GLU A 154 -25.48 -2.30 -22.17
N LYS A 155 -24.51 -1.68 -21.49
CA LYS A 155 -24.66 -0.34 -20.89
C LYS A 155 -23.94 0.65 -21.79
N PRO A 156 -24.47 1.87 -22.01
CA PRO A 156 -24.05 2.73 -23.11
C PRO A 156 -22.57 3.13 -23.02
N ILE A 157 -21.79 2.69 -24.01
CA ILE A 157 -20.46 3.23 -24.27
C ILE A 157 -20.66 4.57 -24.95
N SER A 158 -20.46 5.67 -24.23
CA SER A 158 -20.33 6.98 -24.87
C SER A 158 -19.03 7.03 -25.67
N GLU A 159 -19.09 7.56 -26.89
CA GLU A 159 -17.91 7.72 -27.76
C GLU A 159 -16.98 8.80 -27.19
N ILE A 160 -16.06 8.40 -26.31
CA ILE A 160 -15.04 9.30 -25.77
C ILE A 160 -14.05 9.62 -26.89
N ALA A 161 -14.26 10.78 -27.53
CA ALA A 161 -13.39 11.34 -28.56
C ALA A 161 -11.91 11.25 -28.15
N ASP A 162 -11.06 10.80 -29.09
CA ASP A 162 -9.68 10.44 -28.77
C ASP A 162 -8.88 11.66 -28.29
N CYS A 163 -8.10 11.45 -27.23
CA CYS A 163 -7.53 12.55 -26.45
C CYS A 163 -6.57 13.40 -27.32
N PRO A 164 -6.82 14.72 -27.50
CA PRO A 164 -6.06 15.62 -28.37
C PRO A 164 -4.73 16.02 -27.73
N THR A 165 -3.89 15.00 -27.49
CA THR A 165 -2.66 15.08 -26.68
C THR A 165 -1.69 16.15 -27.19
N LYS A 166 -1.60 16.33 -28.52
CA LYS A 166 -0.78 17.40 -29.11
C LYS A 166 -1.30 18.79 -28.72
N ARG A 167 -2.60 19.07 -28.93
CA ARG A 167 -3.19 20.39 -28.63
C ARG A 167 -3.09 20.75 -27.14
N ILE A 168 -3.10 19.77 -26.25
CA ILE A 168 -2.85 19.96 -24.81
C ILE A 168 -1.38 20.38 -24.53
N VAL A 169 -0.41 19.83 -25.26
CA VAL A 169 1.00 20.27 -25.21
C VAL A 169 1.15 21.68 -25.82
N ASP A 170 0.46 21.95 -26.91
CA ASP A 170 0.47 23.26 -27.57
C ASP A 170 -0.09 24.35 -26.62
N LEU A 171 -1.24 24.10 -25.96
CA LEU A 171 -1.82 24.97 -24.92
C LEU A 171 -0.87 25.22 -23.73
N TYR A 172 -0.10 24.21 -23.30
CA TYR A 172 0.92 24.38 -22.26
C TYR A 172 2.03 25.34 -22.71
N HIS A 173 2.45 25.30 -23.98
CA HIS A 173 3.45 26.24 -24.51
C HIS A 173 2.89 27.64 -24.77
N GLU A 174 1.60 27.77 -25.05
CA GLU A 174 0.89 29.04 -25.26
C GLU A 174 0.64 29.79 -23.94
N ILE A 175 0.15 29.09 -22.91
CA ILE A 175 -0.29 29.70 -21.64
C ILE A 175 0.85 29.81 -20.62
N LEU A 176 1.87 28.95 -20.73
CA LEU A 176 2.99 28.87 -19.77
C LEU A 176 4.38 28.93 -20.50
N PRO A 177 4.63 29.94 -21.36
CA PRO A 177 5.86 30.02 -22.16
C PRO A 177 7.15 30.18 -21.34
N GLU A 178 7.06 30.59 -20.08
CA GLU A 178 8.16 30.72 -19.12
C GLU A 178 8.59 29.37 -18.52
N LEU A 179 7.70 28.36 -18.52
CA LEU A 179 7.99 27.04 -17.97
C LEU A 179 8.84 26.19 -18.95
N PRO A 180 9.54 25.14 -18.46
CA PRO A 180 10.37 24.28 -19.29
C PRO A 180 9.58 23.67 -20.46
N LYS A 181 9.91 24.09 -21.68
CA LYS A 181 9.25 23.64 -22.92
C LYS A 181 9.51 22.15 -23.17
N LEU A 182 8.46 21.43 -23.56
CA LEU A 182 8.53 20.00 -23.82
C LEU A 182 9.23 19.74 -25.17
N LYS A 183 10.50 19.34 -25.13
CA LYS A 183 11.28 19.02 -26.34
C LYS A 183 10.84 17.74 -27.05
N VAL A 184 10.38 16.73 -26.31
CA VAL A 184 10.01 15.40 -26.84
C VAL A 184 8.77 14.88 -26.15
N LEU A 185 7.71 14.63 -26.92
CA LEU A 185 6.52 13.92 -26.46
C LEU A 185 6.77 12.41 -26.54
N THR A 186 7.01 11.78 -25.39
CA THR A 186 7.25 10.33 -25.24
C THR A 186 5.94 9.60 -24.90
N ASP A 187 5.90 8.27 -25.07
CA ASP A 187 4.69 7.48 -24.77
C ASP A 187 4.27 7.53 -23.29
N ALA A 188 5.23 7.63 -22.37
CA ALA A 188 4.93 7.86 -20.95
C ALA A 188 4.17 9.18 -20.75
N ARG A 189 4.61 10.27 -21.40
CA ARG A 189 3.96 11.59 -21.33
C ARG A 189 2.62 11.61 -22.06
N ARG A 190 2.52 10.95 -23.23
CA ARG A 190 1.23 10.72 -23.91
C ARG A 190 0.25 10.02 -22.98
N SER A 191 0.68 8.92 -22.35
CA SER A 191 -0.15 8.13 -21.43
C SER A 191 -0.59 8.92 -20.21
N GLN A 192 0.29 9.75 -19.62
CA GLN A 192 -0.07 10.64 -18.50
C GLN A 192 -1.15 11.67 -18.88
N ILE A 193 -1.05 12.30 -20.05
CA ILE A 193 -2.06 13.25 -20.55
C ILE A 193 -3.38 12.51 -20.88
N LYS A 194 -3.32 11.39 -21.61
CA LYS A 194 -4.48 10.55 -21.91
C LYS A 194 -5.16 10.00 -20.65
N ALA A 195 -4.41 9.80 -19.54
CA ALA A 195 -4.97 9.43 -18.25
C ALA A 195 -5.81 10.55 -17.65
N ARG A 196 -5.30 11.80 -17.51
CA ARG A 196 -6.11 12.91 -16.94
C ARG A 196 -7.34 13.24 -17.79
N TRP A 197 -7.23 13.14 -19.11
CA TRP A 197 -8.36 13.27 -20.04
C TRP A 197 -9.45 12.21 -19.78
N ARG A 198 -9.08 10.98 -19.40
CA ARG A 198 -10.05 9.91 -19.17
C ARG A 198 -10.56 9.86 -17.72
N GLU A 199 -9.74 10.24 -16.74
CA GLU A 199 -10.00 10.15 -15.30
C GLU A 199 -11.03 11.15 -14.78
N HIS A 200 -11.16 12.32 -15.43
CA HIS A 200 -12.07 13.38 -15.03
C HIS A 200 -12.91 13.83 -16.24
N ASP A 201 -14.24 13.66 -16.19
CA ASP A 201 -15.13 14.06 -17.28
C ASP A 201 -15.03 15.57 -17.57
N GLN A 202 -14.87 16.40 -16.54
CA GLN A 202 -14.65 17.83 -16.69
C GLN A 202 -13.32 18.19 -17.41
N MET A 203 -12.34 17.28 -17.46
CA MET A 203 -11.07 17.47 -18.18
C MET A 203 -11.10 16.98 -19.63
N ARG A 204 -12.27 16.61 -20.18
CA ARG A 204 -12.46 16.19 -21.59
C ARG A 204 -12.73 17.34 -22.56
N SER A 205 -12.40 18.58 -22.18
CA SER A 205 -12.45 19.74 -23.06
C SER A 205 -11.09 20.45 -23.09
N LEU A 206 -10.71 21.01 -24.23
CA LEU A 206 -9.51 21.84 -24.34
C LEU A 206 -9.60 23.09 -23.46
N GLU A 207 -10.82 23.59 -23.24
CA GLU A 207 -11.11 24.72 -22.36
C GLU A 207 -10.75 24.40 -20.90
N ALA A 208 -11.10 23.23 -20.37
CA ALA A 208 -10.70 22.84 -19.02
C ALA A 208 -9.18 22.71 -18.85
N TRP A 209 -8.45 22.31 -19.90
CA TRP A 209 -6.98 22.34 -19.89
C TRP A 209 -6.42 23.77 -19.96
N SER A 210 -7.06 24.67 -20.71
CA SER A 210 -6.74 26.10 -20.73
C SER A 210 -6.90 26.72 -19.33
N GLN A 211 -8.03 26.44 -18.66
CA GLN A 211 -8.30 26.87 -17.28
C GLN A 211 -7.32 26.25 -16.28
N TYR A 212 -6.98 24.96 -16.42
CA TYR A 212 -5.96 24.30 -15.59
C TYR A 212 -4.57 24.96 -15.74
N PHE A 213 -4.12 25.27 -16.96
CA PHE A 213 -2.85 25.96 -17.15
C PHE A 213 -2.89 27.43 -16.68
N THR A 214 -4.04 28.09 -16.77
CA THR A 214 -4.26 29.42 -16.20
C THR A 214 -4.20 29.40 -14.66
N LEU A 215 -4.77 28.37 -14.03
CA LEU A 215 -4.64 28.13 -12.58
C LEU A 215 -3.18 27.90 -12.17
N VAL A 216 -2.41 27.13 -12.94
CA VAL A 216 -0.95 26.99 -12.74
C VAL A 216 -0.23 28.33 -12.82
N ARG A 217 -0.58 29.18 -13.81
CA ARG A 217 0.02 30.51 -14.02
C ARG A 217 -0.19 31.44 -12.82
N GLY A 218 -1.29 31.28 -12.08
CA GLY A 218 -1.58 32.03 -10.85
C GLY A 218 -0.74 31.61 -9.62
N SER A 219 -0.06 30.45 -9.65
CA SER A 219 0.76 30.00 -8.53
C SER A 219 2.19 30.54 -8.63
N ARG A 220 2.57 31.40 -7.67
CA ARG A 220 3.96 31.85 -7.52
C ARG A 220 4.95 30.69 -7.40
N PHE A 221 4.60 29.65 -6.65
CA PHE A 221 5.46 28.50 -6.41
C PHE A 221 5.68 27.66 -7.68
N LEU A 222 4.62 27.34 -8.43
CA LEU A 222 4.73 26.54 -9.65
C LEU A 222 5.48 27.27 -10.76
N MET A 223 5.36 28.60 -10.80
CA MET A 223 6.08 29.49 -11.74
C MET A 223 7.51 29.86 -11.28
N GLY A 224 7.97 29.38 -10.11
CA GLY A 224 9.31 29.66 -9.58
C GLY A 224 9.54 31.08 -9.06
N LEU A 225 8.47 31.81 -8.76
CA LEU A 225 8.45 33.19 -8.25
C LEU A 225 8.44 33.25 -6.71
N THR A 226 8.90 32.19 -6.05
CA THR A 226 9.07 32.06 -4.59
C THR A 226 10.53 31.83 -4.25
N GLU A 227 11.02 32.44 -3.18
CA GLU A 227 12.40 32.25 -2.71
C GLU A 227 12.74 30.76 -2.50
N PRO A 228 13.93 30.31 -2.94
CA PRO A 228 14.31 28.92 -2.78
C PRO A 228 14.78 28.65 -1.36
N THR A 229 14.57 27.42 -0.87
CA THR A 229 15.23 26.96 0.35
C THR A 229 16.75 27.10 0.22
N ALA A 230 17.44 27.56 1.27
CA ALA A 230 18.87 27.80 1.28
C ALA A 230 19.68 26.65 0.63
N GLY A 231 20.56 27.01 -0.31
CA GLY A 231 21.38 26.06 -1.06
C GLY A 231 20.67 25.29 -2.18
N ARG A 232 19.39 25.57 -2.49
CA ARG A 232 18.63 24.94 -3.58
C ARG A 232 18.31 25.94 -4.70
N LYS A 233 17.96 25.41 -5.88
CA LYS A 233 17.41 26.21 -6.99
C LYS A 233 15.91 26.43 -6.79
N HIS A 234 15.38 27.50 -7.40
CA HIS A 234 13.94 27.72 -7.54
C HIS A 234 13.27 26.47 -8.11
N PHE A 235 12.13 26.07 -7.52
CA PHE A 235 11.28 25.04 -8.12
C PHE A 235 10.52 25.64 -9.29
N ILE A 236 10.45 24.93 -10.42
CA ILE A 236 9.69 25.35 -11.61
C ILE A 236 8.95 24.12 -12.13
N ALA A 237 7.64 24.21 -12.28
CA ALA A 237 6.81 23.11 -12.73
C ALA A 237 7.06 22.79 -14.22
N SER A 238 7.04 21.51 -14.59
CA SER A 238 7.05 21.06 -15.98
C SER A 238 5.77 20.30 -16.31
N LEU A 239 5.39 20.20 -17.59
CA LEU A 239 4.17 19.47 -17.99
C LEU A 239 4.14 18.02 -17.49
N GLU A 240 5.27 17.33 -17.40
CA GLU A 240 5.37 15.98 -16.83
C GLU A 240 5.15 15.96 -15.31
N TRP A 241 5.60 17.01 -14.60
CA TRP A 241 5.32 17.17 -13.18
C TRP A 241 3.84 17.49 -12.95
N LEU A 242 3.25 18.37 -13.77
CA LEU A 242 1.84 18.79 -13.66
C LEU A 242 0.87 17.63 -13.96
N THR A 243 1.12 16.84 -15.02
CA THR A 243 0.24 15.74 -15.46
C THR A 243 0.33 14.46 -14.60
N LYS A 244 1.21 14.43 -13.59
CA LYS A 244 1.30 13.35 -12.60
C LYS A 244 0.13 13.44 -11.62
N ALA A 245 -0.69 12.39 -11.50
CA ALA A 245 -2.00 12.45 -10.80
C ALA A 245 -1.98 13.15 -9.42
N GLY A 246 -1.08 12.76 -8.53
CA GLY A 246 -0.98 13.33 -7.18
C GLY A 246 -0.42 14.76 -7.10
N ASN A 247 0.06 15.31 -8.22
CA ASN A 247 0.37 16.74 -8.37
C ASN A 247 -0.79 17.45 -9.06
N PHE A 248 -1.36 16.84 -10.11
CA PHE A 248 -2.51 17.33 -10.87
C PHE A 248 -3.71 17.65 -9.96
N ALA A 249 -4.09 16.70 -9.09
CA ALA A 249 -5.12 16.88 -8.09
C ALA A 249 -4.79 18.05 -7.14
N LYS A 250 -3.56 18.11 -6.62
CA LYS A 250 -3.13 19.18 -5.71
C LYS A 250 -3.16 20.58 -6.32
N VAL A 251 -2.96 20.71 -7.64
CA VAL A 251 -3.10 21.97 -8.37
C VAL A 251 -4.58 22.38 -8.45
N ILE A 252 -5.48 21.44 -8.75
CA ILE A 252 -6.93 21.68 -8.78
C ILE A 252 -7.48 22.01 -7.38
N GLU A 253 -6.96 21.35 -6.35
CA GLU A 253 -7.24 21.60 -4.92
C GLU A 253 -6.68 22.95 -4.40
N GLY A 254 -5.91 23.70 -5.20
CA GLY A 254 -5.36 25.00 -4.81
C GLY A 254 -4.17 24.94 -3.83
N ASN A 255 -3.60 23.77 -3.54
CA ASN A 255 -2.52 23.59 -2.54
C ASN A 255 -1.18 24.29 -2.88
N TYR A 256 -1.10 25.01 -3.99
CA TYR A 256 0.07 25.77 -4.43
C TYR A 256 -0.22 27.27 -4.60
N HIS A 257 -1.38 27.71 -4.14
CA HIS A 257 -1.81 29.10 -4.17
C HIS A 257 -1.78 29.60 -2.73
N ASP A 258 -0.67 30.27 -2.37
CA ASP A 258 -0.53 30.86 -1.05
C ASP A 258 -1.62 31.92 -0.82
N GLU A 259 -2.66 31.59 -0.03
CA GLU A 259 -3.34 32.64 0.72
C GLU A 259 -2.30 33.35 1.59
N PRO A 260 -2.32 34.69 1.66
CA PRO A 260 -1.36 35.44 2.45
C PRO A 260 -1.54 35.08 3.93
N ARG A 261 -0.66 34.22 4.44
CA ARG A 261 -0.61 33.84 5.86
C ARG A 261 -0.69 35.12 6.68
N LYS A 262 -1.78 35.28 7.43
CA LYS A 262 -1.94 36.37 8.41
C LYS A 262 -0.86 36.17 9.46
N VAL A 263 0.27 36.83 9.27
CA VAL A 263 1.35 36.90 10.26
C VAL A 263 0.82 37.75 11.41
N SER A 264 0.19 37.09 12.38
CA SER A 264 -0.01 37.62 13.72
C SER A 264 1.38 37.92 14.29
N ARG A 265 1.82 39.17 14.12
CA ARG A 265 3.06 39.67 14.72
C ARG A 265 2.88 39.63 16.23
N ILE A 266 3.35 38.57 16.87
CA ILE A 266 3.57 38.53 18.31
C ILE A 266 4.69 39.52 18.58
N THR A 267 4.34 40.75 18.93
CA THR A 267 5.28 41.78 19.38
C THR A 267 5.83 41.36 20.75
N PRO A 268 7.16 41.26 20.91
CA PRO A 268 7.75 40.70 22.13
C PRO A 268 7.86 41.73 23.25
N ASP A 269 6.72 42.23 23.75
CA ASP A 269 6.70 43.26 24.82
C ASP A 269 5.67 43.02 25.96
N ASP A 270 5.09 41.82 26.05
CA ASP A 270 4.22 41.41 27.16
C ASP A 270 4.91 40.36 28.06
N LYS A 271 5.96 40.78 28.78
CA LYS A 271 6.67 39.96 29.78
C LYS A 271 6.90 40.66 31.13
N LYS A 272 5.96 41.49 31.58
CA LYS A 272 5.89 41.97 32.97
C LYS A 272 4.45 42.04 33.49
N THR A 273 4.00 41.00 34.19
CA THR A 273 3.25 41.05 35.48
C THR A 273 2.64 39.69 35.81
N THR A 274 3.23 38.98 36.75
CA THR A 274 2.55 37.99 37.62
C THR A 274 3.34 37.98 38.94
N HIS A 275 2.64 38.07 40.07
CA HIS A 275 3.29 38.19 41.38
C HIS A 275 4.10 36.96 41.78
N GLN A 276 5.30 37.19 42.34
CA GLN A 276 5.80 36.34 43.42
C GLN A 276 5.03 36.68 44.69
N ARG A 277 4.63 35.68 45.49
CA ARG A 277 3.98 35.88 46.78
C ARG A 277 4.35 34.75 47.76
N SER A 278 5.32 34.98 48.64
CA SER A 278 5.46 34.26 49.92
C SER A 278 6.52 34.88 50.85
N ILE A 279 6.07 35.17 52.08
CA ILE A 279 6.76 34.92 53.37
C ILE A 279 8.09 35.63 53.67
N HIS A 280 7.99 36.74 54.41
CA HIS A 280 8.43 36.88 55.82
C HIS A 280 7.25 37.57 56.55
N ASP A 281 6.85 37.27 57.79
CA ASP A 281 7.56 37.33 59.09
C ASP A 281 7.92 38.79 59.47
N ASP A 282 7.60 39.35 60.65
CA ASP A 282 6.83 38.87 61.82
C ASP A 282 6.39 40.09 62.68
N LEU A 283 5.71 39.83 63.81
CA LEU A 283 5.70 40.61 65.06
C LEU A 283 4.87 41.91 65.20
N THR A 284 3.88 41.84 66.11
CA THR A 284 3.41 42.90 67.06
C THR A 284 2.75 44.19 66.53
N ASP A 285 1.92 44.92 67.30
CA ASP A 285 1.57 44.78 68.74
C ASP A 285 0.08 45.03 69.06
N ARG A 286 -0.34 44.68 70.27
CA ARG A 286 -1.61 45.07 70.90
C ARG A 286 -1.48 46.45 71.57
N SER A 287 -2.28 47.44 71.17
CA SER A 287 -2.50 48.61 72.05
C SER A 287 -3.87 49.30 71.93
N TRP A 288 -4.66 49.13 73.00
CA TRP A 288 -5.60 50.11 73.62
C TRP A 288 -6.89 50.54 72.89
N ALA A 289 -7.99 50.50 73.68
CA ALA A 289 -9.23 51.32 73.62
C ALA A 289 -10.10 51.29 72.34
N ASN A 290 -11.44 51.15 72.41
CA ASN A 290 -12.38 50.92 73.52
C ASN A 290 -13.49 49.96 73.08
#